data_AF-A0A5Q4FQU7-F1
#
_entry.id   AF-A0A5Q4FQU7-F1
#
_cell.length_a   1.000
_cell.length_b   1.000
_cell.length_c   1.000
_cell.angle_alpha   90.00
_cell.angle_beta   90.00
_cell.angle_gamma   90.00
#
_symmetry.space_group_name_H-M   'P 1'
#
loop_
_entity.id
_entity.type
_entity.pdbx_description
1 polymer ?
#
loop_
_entity_poly.entity_id
_entity_poly.type
_entity_poly.pdbx_seq_one_letter_code
_entity_poly.pdbx_strand_id
1 'polypeptide(L)'
;MDTGTLIRSARQRAGLTQTRLATKAHTSAPTISAYEHGTKQPRSDVLLRLLGAAGFEPMLAPVTTGNGRYVDLFCDALAAHVREHPDVLEQARLELDRMRPSDNVDAWRSLLDAGPSAVVAVLTSRDPDARGLKADNPFARLGLVDEDTRLDLMERARAR
;
A
#
# COMPACT_ATOMS: atom_id res chain seq x y z
N MET A 1 -2.90 -3.00 10.17
CA MET A 1 -2.84 -4.39 10.66
C MET A 1 -2.01 -4.37 11.93
N ASP A 2 -2.56 -4.83 13.06
CA ASP A 2 -1.80 -5.00 14.31
C ASP A 2 -1.08 -6.36 14.36
N THR A 3 -0.17 -6.52 15.32
CA THR A 3 0.66 -7.73 15.48
C THR A 3 -0.13 -9.01 15.71
N GLY A 4 -1.23 -8.95 16.48
CA GLY A 4 -2.07 -10.10 16.77
C GLY A 4 -2.81 -10.59 15.53
N THR A 5 -3.34 -9.64 14.76
CA THR A 5 -3.98 -9.91 13.45
C THR A 5 -2.99 -10.49 12.45
N LEU A 6 -1.73 -10.02 12.43
CA LEU A 6 -0.68 -10.57 11.58
C LEU A 6 -0.36 -12.04 11.93
N ILE A 7 -0.21 -12.35 13.22
CA ILE A 7 0.04 -13.73 13.70
C ILE A 7 -1.12 -14.65 13.34
N ARG A 8 -2.36 -14.22 13.60
CA ARG A 8 -3.57 -14.99 13.29
C ARG A 8 -3.66 -15.28 11.79
N SER A 9 -3.41 -14.28 10.96
CA SER A 9 -3.46 -14.40 9.50
C SER A 9 -2.42 -15.38 8.97
N ALA A 10 -1.16 -15.26 9.41
CA ALA A 10 -0.10 -16.20 9.04
C ALA A 10 -0.45 -17.64 9.45
N ARG A 11 -0.95 -17.82 10.67
CA ARG A 11 -1.38 -19.13 11.19
C ARG A 11 -2.49 -19.76 10.33
N GLN A 12 -3.52 -19.00 10.02
CA GLN A 12 -4.68 -19.47 9.25
C GLN A 12 -4.27 -19.85 7.82
N ARG A 13 -3.43 -19.03 7.17
CA ARG A 13 -2.89 -19.31 5.83
C ARG A 13 -2.03 -20.58 5.79
N ALA A 14 -1.34 -20.89 6.88
CA ALA A 14 -0.57 -22.12 7.04
C ALA A 14 -1.43 -23.34 7.45
N GLY A 15 -2.75 -23.19 7.60
CA GLY A 15 -3.64 -24.27 8.04
C GLY A 15 -3.37 -24.76 9.47
N LEU A 16 -2.79 -23.92 10.33
CA LEU A 16 -2.38 -24.30 11.69
C LEU A 16 -3.45 -23.92 12.73
N THR A 17 -3.62 -24.78 13.73
CA THR A 17 -4.31 -24.42 14.98
C THR A 17 -3.37 -23.61 15.88
N GLN A 18 -3.91 -22.89 16.87
CA GLN A 18 -3.09 -22.15 17.84
C GLN A 18 -2.10 -23.09 18.55
N THR A 19 -2.53 -24.30 18.91
CA THR A 19 -1.66 -25.33 19.51
C THR A 19 -0.55 -25.76 18.56
N ARG A 20 -0.85 -26.01 17.28
CA ARG A 20 0.18 -26.40 16.30
C ARG A 20 1.21 -25.30 16.07
N LEU A 21 0.78 -24.05 15.96
CA LEU A 21 1.71 -22.92 15.87
C LEU A 21 2.56 -22.80 17.15
N ALA A 22 1.94 -22.93 18.32
CA ALA A 22 2.63 -22.87 19.59
C ALA A 22 3.74 -23.93 19.69
N THR A 23 3.45 -25.17 19.32
CA THR A 23 4.44 -26.26 19.27
C THR A 23 5.59 -25.94 18.31
N LYS A 24 5.28 -25.53 17.06
CA LYS A 24 6.32 -25.21 16.07
C LYS A 24 7.18 -24.00 16.47
N ALA A 25 6.63 -23.05 17.22
CA ALA A 25 7.31 -21.84 17.66
C ALA A 25 7.86 -21.91 19.09
N HIS A 26 7.86 -23.09 19.71
CA HIS A 26 8.33 -23.33 21.08
C HIS A 26 7.70 -22.38 22.11
N THR A 27 6.37 -22.27 22.09
CA THR A 27 5.58 -21.50 23.04
C THR A 27 4.29 -22.24 23.42
N SER A 28 3.37 -21.59 24.14
CA SER A 28 2.11 -22.19 24.59
C SER A 28 0.89 -21.67 23.82
N ALA A 29 -0.13 -22.51 23.66
CA ALA A 29 -1.38 -22.09 23.01
C ALA A 29 -2.07 -20.89 23.69
N PRO A 30 -2.09 -20.77 25.04
CA PRO A 30 -2.56 -19.56 25.71
C PRO A 30 -1.73 -18.32 25.37
N THR A 31 -0.42 -18.46 25.16
CA THR A 31 0.44 -17.35 24.73
C THR A 31 0.09 -16.89 23.31
N ILE A 32 -0.13 -17.83 22.38
CA ILE A 32 -0.62 -17.52 21.03
C ILE A 32 -1.98 -16.82 21.11
N SER A 33 -2.90 -17.34 21.92
CA SER A 33 -4.20 -16.71 22.11
C SER A 33 -4.08 -15.28 22.64
N ALA A 34 -3.24 -15.05 23.66
CA ALA A 34 -3.00 -13.72 24.20
C ALA A 34 -2.42 -12.74 23.16
N TYR A 35 -1.53 -13.21 22.29
CA TYR A 35 -1.02 -12.41 21.16
C TYR A 35 -2.12 -12.12 20.14
N GLU A 36 -2.89 -13.12 19.71
CA GLU A 36 -3.94 -12.95 18.70
C GLU A 36 -5.10 -12.05 19.18
N HIS A 37 -5.35 -12.00 20.49
CA HIS A 37 -6.36 -11.12 21.10
C HIS A 37 -5.78 -9.77 21.56
N GLY A 38 -4.48 -9.53 21.36
CA GLY A 38 -3.83 -8.27 21.73
C GLY A 38 -3.66 -8.02 23.23
N THR A 39 -3.98 -9.00 24.09
CA THR A 39 -3.80 -8.88 25.55
C THR A 39 -2.33 -9.00 25.97
N LYS A 40 -1.49 -9.52 25.07
CA LYS A 40 -0.03 -9.51 25.20
C LYS A 40 0.58 -9.07 23.88
N GLN A 41 1.72 -8.38 23.93
CA GLN A 41 2.52 -8.09 22.74
C GLN A 41 3.76 -9.00 22.71
N PRO A 42 4.04 -9.67 21.58
CA PRO A 42 5.29 -10.38 21.41
C PRO A 42 6.43 -9.38 21.21
N ARG A 43 7.61 -9.72 21.71
CA ARG A 43 8.84 -9.05 21.29
C ARG A 43 9.12 -9.37 19.81
N SER A 44 9.95 -8.56 19.16
CA SER A 44 10.26 -8.69 17.73
C SER A 44 10.81 -10.08 17.39
N ASP A 45 11.76 -10.59 18.17
CA ASP A 45 12.31 -11.95 18.04
C ASP A 45 11.23 -13.04 18.09
N VAL A 46 10.27 -12.91 19.01
CA VAL A 46 9.14 -13.84 19.14
C VAL A 46 8.22 -13.76 17.93
N LEU A 47 7.92 -12.55 17.44
CA LEU A 47 7.11 -12.36 16.25
C LEU A 47 7.76 -13.02 15.02
N LEU A 48 9.05 -12.75 14.78
CA LEU A 48 9.79 -13.33 13.66
C LEU A 48 9.78 -14.86 13.72
N ARG A 49 10.00 -15.45 14.91
CA ARG A 49 9.92 -16.90 15.12
C ARG A 49 8.53 -17.46 14.83
N LEU A 50 7.46 -16.78 15.23
CA LEU A 50 6.09 -17.20 14.97
C LEU A 50 5.77 -17.20 13.46
N LEU A 51 6.19 -16.16 12.74
CA LEU A 51 6.03 -16.08 11.29
C LEU A 51 6.83 -17.18 10.58
N GLY A 52 8.09 -17.38 10.97
CA GLY A 52 8.93 -18.46 10.43
C GLY A 52 8.34 -19.85 10.68
N ALA A 53 7.81 -20.12 11.88
CA ALA A 53 7.15 -21.38 12.21
C ALA A 53 5.88 -21.65 11.38
N ALA A 54 5.21 -20.57 10.94
CA ALA A 54 4.09 -20.60 10.00
C ALA A 54 4.53 -20.64 8.52
N GLY A 55 5.84 -20.63 8.23
CA GLY A 55 6.38 -20.69 6.87
C GLY A 55 6.44 -19.34 6.15
N PHE A 56 6.48 -18.23 6.89
CA PHE A 56 6.55 -16.89 6.34
C PHE A 56 7.87 -16.21 6.70
N GLU A 57 8.48 -15.55 5.71
CA GLU A 57 9.61 -14.66 5.89
C GLU A 57 9.14 -13.21 5.80
N PRO A 58 9.30 -12.41 6.87
CA PRO A 58 8.89 -11.01 6.86
C PRO A 58 9.88 -10.16 6.06
N MET A 59 9.37 -9.47 5.05
CA MET A 59 10.14 -8.51 4.26
C MET A 59 9.81 -7.07 4.67
N LEU A 60 10.84 -6.25 4.82
CA LEU A 60 10.68 -4.81 4.92
C LEU A 60 10.51 -4.26 3.51
N ALA A 61 9.38 -3.62 3.26
CA ALA A 61 9.14 -2.85 2.05
C ALA A 61 8.94 -1.38 2.41
N PRO A 62 9.36 -0.45 1.54
CA PRO A 62 9.00 0.94 1.69
C PRO A 62 7.46 1.09 1.72
N VAL A 63 6.95 1.79 2.73
CA VAL A 63 5.50 2.04 2.88
C VAL A 63 5.06 3.02 1.79
N THR A 64 4.55 2.50 0.69
CA THR A 64 4.08 3.30 -0.46
C THR A 64 2.61 3.74 -0.35
N THR A 65 1.82 3.11 0.52
CA THR A 65 0.37 3.38 0.68
C THR A 65 -0.06 3.82 2.09
N GLY A 66 0.87 3.87 3.06
CA GLY A 66 0.57 4.23 4.46
C GLY A 66 1.11 5.59 4.93
N ASN A 67 1.97 6.25 4.15
CA ASN A 67 2.46 7.60 4.47
C ASN A 67 1.74 8.62 3.56
N GLY A 68 0.72 9.29 4.11
CA GLY A 68 -0.06 10.29 3.36
C GLY A 68 0.82 11.35 2.69
N ARG A 69 1.91 11.77 3.35
CA ARG A 69 2.89 12.72 2.80
C ARG A 69 3.64 12.17 1.60
N TYR A 70 3.99 10.88 1.59
CA TYR A 70 4.60 10.26 0.40
C TYR A 70 3.61 10.19 -0.75
N VAL A 71 2.37 9.75 -0.50
CA VAL A 71 1.32 9.70 -1.52
C VAL A 71 1.09 11.08 -2.12
N ASP A 72 1.07 12.11 -1.26
CA ASP A 72 0.96 13.49 -1.68
C ASP A 72 2.10 13.94 -2.58
N LEU A 73 3.35 13.71 -2.17
CA LEU A 73 4.53 14.04 -2.96
C LEU A 73 4.62 13.26 -4.28
N PHE A 74 4.24 11.97 -4.26
CA PHE A 74 4.21 11.13 -5.45
C PHE A 74 3.16 11.62 -6.45
N CYS A 75 1.95 11.92 -5.97
CA CYS A 75 0.91 12.48 -6.84
C CYS A 75 1.26 13.89 -7.32
N ASP A 76 1.98 14.69 -6.54
CA ASP A 76 2.50 15.99 -7.02
C ASP A 76 3.52 15.82 -8.15
N ALA A 77 4.40 14.82 -8.05
CA ALA A 77 5.35 14.47 -9.11
C ALA A 77 4.64 13.98 -10.38
N LEU A 78 3.63 13.12 -10.24
CA LEU A 78 2.77 12.73 -11.36
C LEU A 78 2.07 13.93 -11.99
N ALA A 79 1.54 14.85 -11.17
CA ALA A 79 0.89 16.06 -11.66
C ALA A 79 1.88 16.99 -12.41
N ALA A 80 3.13 17.10 -11.95
CA ALA A 80 4.16 17.83 -12.67
C ALA A 80 4.42 17.20 -14.04
N HIS A 81 4.58 15.87 -14.09
CA HIS A 81 4.76 15.14 -15.33
C HIS A 81 3.58 15.34 -16.30
N VAL A 82 2.33 15.28 -15.81
CA VAL A 82 1.14 15.54 -16.63
C VAL A 82 1.08 16.99 -17.16
N ARG A 83 1.57 17.98 -16.39
CA ARG A 83 1.65 19.37 -16.88
C ARG A 83 2.68 19.51 -18.00
N GLU A 84 3.81 18.83 -17.88
CA GLU A 84 4.92 18.89 -18.85
C GLU A 84 4.62 18.06 -20.11
N HIS A 85 3.96 16.92 -19.93
CA HIS A 85 3.69 15.92 -20.96
C HIS A 85 2.20 15.55 -20.98
N PRO A 86 1.31 16.43 -21.47
CA PRO A 86 -0.13 16.16 -21.47
C PRO A 86 -0.54 14.99 -22.39
N ASP A 87 0.33 14.56 -23.30
CA ASP A 87 0.17 13.38 -24.16
C ASP A 87 0.13 12.06 -23.36
N VAL A 88 0.68 12.02 -22.15
CA VAL A 88 0.59 10.83 -21.27
C VAL A 88 -0.85 10.46 -20.89
N LEU A 89 -1.82 11.37 -21.09
CA LEU A 89 -3.25 11.05 -20.92
C LEU A 89 -3.73 9.96 -21.89
N GLU A 90 -3.13 9.85 -23.08
CA GLU A 90 -3.46 8.77 -24.02
C GLU A 90 -3.04 7.41 -23.48
N GLN A 91 -1.82 7.32 -22.95
CA GLN A 91 -1.33 6.11 -22.28
C GLN A 91 -2.15 5.78 -21.03
N ALA A 92 -2.54 6.80 -20.27
CA ALA A 92 -3.38 6.64 -19.08
C ALA A 92 -4.77 6.08 -19.42
N ARG A 93 -5.38 6.49 -20.55
CA ARG A 93 -6.64 5.88 -21.04
C ARG A 93 -6.47 4.39 -21.34
N LEU A 94 -5.41 4.03 -22.03
CA LEU A 94 -5.11 2.61 -22.34
C LEU A 94 -4.88 1.78 -21.08
N GLU A 95 -4.21 2.34 -20.07
CA GLU A 95 -4.06 1.66 -18.79
C GLU A 95 -5.36 1.56 -18.01
N LEU A 96 -6.19 2.61 -18.05
CA LEU A 96 -7.50 2.60 -17.39
C LEU A 96 -8.40 1.47 -17.91
N ASP A 97 -8.36 1.19 -19.22
CA ASP A 97 -9.10 0.07 -19.83
C ASP A 97 -8.55 -1.31 -19.43
N ARG A 98 -7.30 -1.39 -18.97
CA ARG A 98 -6.67 -2.64 -18.47
C ARG A 98 -6.84 -2.83 -16.96
N MET A 99 -7.19 -1.77 -16.24
CA MET A 99 -7.40 -1.84 -14.80
C MET A 99 -8.59 -2.73 -14.47
N ARG A 100 -8.56 -3.33 -13.26
CA ARG A 100 -9.75 -4.04 -12.76
C ARG A 100 -10.88 -3.03 -12.56
N PRO A 101 -12.14 -3.40 -12.87
CA PRO A 101 -13.27 -2.55 -12.59
C PRO A 101 -13.29 -2.12 -11.12
N SER A 102 -13.45 -0.82 -10.89
CA SER A 102 -13.70 -0.23 -9.58
C SER A 102 -14.66 0.94 -9.74
N ASP A 103 -15.27 1.37 -8.63
CA ASP A 103 -16.18 2.53 -8.60
C ASP A 103 -15.50 3.82 -9.09
N ASN A 104 -14.15 3.84 -9.16
CA ASN A 104 -13.35 4.98 -9.56
C ASN A 104 -13.01 5.01 -11.07
N VAL A 105 -13.24 3.93 -11.83
CA VAL A 105 -12.85 3.85 -13.25
C VAL A 105 -13.60 4.89 -14.09
N ASP A 106 -14.91 5.03 -13.90
CA ASP A 106 -15.72 5.98 -14.66
C ASP A 106 -15.40 7.43 -14.28
N ALA A 107 -15.04 7.67 -13.01
CA ALA A 107 -14.56 8.96 -12.54
C ALA A 107 -13.24 9.34 -13.22
N TRP A 108 -12.28 8.41 -13.29
CA TRP A 108 -11.02 8.63 -13.99
C TRP A 108 -11.22 8.83 -15.49
N ARG A 109 -12.14 8.10 -16.14
CA ARG A 109 -12.47 8.31 -17.55
C ARG A 109 -12.96 9.74 -17.79
N SER A 110 -13.90 10.20 -16.97
CA SER A 110 -14.44 11.57 -17.04
C SER A 110 -13.35 12.63 -16.82
N LEU A 111 -12.41 12.40 -15.90
CA LEU A 111 -11.29 13.31 -15.63
C LEU A 111 -10.31 13.39 -16.80
N LEU A 112 -9.98 12.25 -17.41
CA LEU A 112 -9.10 12.20 -18.59
C LEU A 112 -9.73 12.95 -19.77
N ASP A 113 -11.05 12.85 -19.94
CA ASP A 113 -11.81 13.54 -20.99
C ASP A 113 -11.96 15.05 -20.72
N ALA A 114 -12.03 15.46 -19.45
CA ALA A 114 -11.97 16.86 -19.04
C ALA A 114 -10.57 17.50 -19.23
N GLY A 115 -9.53 16.68 -19.45
CA GLY A 115 -8.19 17.12 -19.82
C GLY A 115 -7.20 17.27 -18.65
N PRO A 116 -5.95 17.68 -18.95
CA PRO A 116 -4.83 17.60 -18.01
C PRO A 116 -5.06 18.46 -16.75
N SER A 117 -5.74 19.59 -16.85
CA SER A 117 -6.06 20.45 -15.70
C SER A 117 -6.93 19.74 -14.66
N ALA A 118 -7.92 18.95 -15.10
CA ALA A 118 -8.80 18.21 -14.19
C ALA A 118 -8.06 17.08 -13.49
N VAL A 119 -7.22 16.35 -14.23
CA VAL A 119 -6.33 15.31 -13.69
C VAL A 119 -5.38 15.89 -12.64
N VAL A 120 -4.71 17.00 -12.95
CA VAL A 120 -3.78 17.67 -12.04
C VAL A 120 -4.48 18.14 -10.77
N ALA A 121 -5.71 18.66 -10.87
CA ALA A 121 -6.49 19.07 -9.72
C ALA A 121 -6.75 17.90 -8.75
N VAL A 122 -7.10 16.73 -9.28
CA VAL A 122 -7.31 15.52 -8.46
C VAL A 122 -6.01 14.99 -7.86
N LEU A 123 -4.93 14.89 -8.66
CA LEU A 123 -3.65 14.37 -8.19
C LEU A 123 -3.06 15.23 -7.05
N THR A 124 -3.19 16.55 -7.16
CA THR A 124 -2.69 17.49 -6.15
C THR A 124 -3.66 17.73 -4.98
N SER A 125 -4.88 17.17 -5.03
CA SER A 125 -5.85 17.32 -3.96
C SER A 125 -5.34 16.72 -2.64
N ARG A 126 -5.56 17.47 -1.56
CA ARG A 126 -5.32 17.07 -0.16
C ARG A 126 -6.60 16.66 0.57
N ASP A 127 -7.72 16.66 -0.13
CA ASP A 127 -9.00 16.23 0.41
C ASP A 127 -8.92 14.74 0.81
N PRO A 128 -9.26 14.38 2.06
CA PRO A 128 -9.37 12.98 2.49
C PRO A 128 -10.25 12.13 1.56
N ASP A 129 -11.31 12.70 0.99
CA ASP A 129 -12.26 11.99 0.14
C ASP A 129 -11.67 11.67 -1.25
N ALA A 130 -10.68 12.44 -1.70
CA ALA A 130 -9.96 12.18 -2.95
C ALA A 130 -8.95 11.02 -2.84
N ARG A 131 -8.69 10.50 -1.63
CA ARG A 131 -7.67 9.46 -1.40
C ARG A 131 -7.99 8.15 -2.11
N GLY A 132 -9.27 7.75 -2.11
CA GLY A 132 -9.71 6.53 -2.80
C GLY A 132 -9.46 6.64 -4.31
N LEU A 133 -9.84 7.78 -4.89
CA LEU A 133 -9.64 8.07 -6.31
C LEU A 133 -8.14 8.09 -6.68
N LYS A 134 -7.29 8.72 -5.85
CA LYS A 134 -5.82 8.74 -6.05
C LYS A 134 -5.18 7.36 -5.95
N ALA A 135 -5.70 6.46 -5.12
CA ALA A 135 -5.16 5.11 -4.99
C ALA A 135 -5.32 4.28 -6.28
N ASP A 136 -6.39 4.55 -7.03
CA ASP A 136 -6.71 3.89 -8.30
C ASP A 136 -6.28 4.73 -9.52
N ASN A 137 -5.29 5.61 -9.41
CA ASN A 137 -4.90 6.44 -10.54
C ASN A 137 -4.23 5.61 -11.66
N PRO A 138 -4.55 5.88 -12.94
CA PRO A 138 -4.04 5.09 -14.08
C PRO A 138 -2.55 5.35 -14.38
N PHE A 139 -1.96 6.40 -13.81
CA PHE A 139 -0.58 6.80 -14.06
C PHE A 139 0.43 5.99 -13.23
N ALA A 140 -0.01 5.36 -12.14
CA ALA A 140 0.87 4.71 -11.17
C ALA A 140 1.75 3.59 -11.76
N ARG A 141 1.31 2.96 -12.87
CA ARG A 141 2.03 1.86 -13.54
C ARG A 141 2.76 2.27 -14.83
N LEU A 142 2.62 3.53 -15.24
CA LEU A 142 3.24 4.03 -16.47
C LEU A 142 4.74 4.32 -16.31
N GLY A 143 5.29 4.21 -15.10
CA GLY A 143 6.71 4.46 -14.85
C GLY A 143 7.13 5.92 -15.05
N LEU A 144 6.18 6.87 -14.96
CA LEU A 144 6.43 8.31 -15.18
C LEU A 144 7.30 8.96 -14.11
N VAL A 145 7.43 8.31 -12.95
CA VAL A 145 8.34 8.70 -11.87
C VAL A 145 9.30 7.55 -11.68
N ASP A 146 10.57 7.78 -12.01
CA ASP A 146 11.63 6.78 -11.88
C ASP A 146 11.90 6.39 -10.42
N GLU A 147 12.65 5.29 -10.24
CA GLU A 147 12.89 4.73 -8.91
C GLU A 147 13.76 5.64 -8.03
N ASP A 148 14.74 6.34 -8.59
CA ASP A 148 15.60 7.26 -7.83
C ASP A 148 14.78 8.43 -7.27
N THR A 149 13.90 9.00 -8.10
CA THR A 149 12.94 10.03 -7.68
C THR A 149 11.98 9.50 -6.64
N ARG A 150 11.48 8.27 -6.80
CA ARG A 150 10.60 7.65 -5.79
C ARG A 150 11.33 7.54 -4.45
N LEU A 151 12.57 7.06 -4.43
CA LEU A 151 13.38 6.96 -3.21
C LEU A 151 13.59 8.34 -2.55
N ASP A 152 13.92 9.38 -3.31
CA ASP A 152 14.01 10.77 -2.80
C ASP A 152 12.71 11.23 -2.14
N LEU A 153 11.57 11.03 -2.80
CA LEU A 153 10.26 11.41 -2.26
C LEU A 153 9.96 10.64 -0.95
N MET A 154 10.40 9.38 -0.84
CA MET A 154 10.27 8.61 0.39
C MET A 154 11.11 9.17 1.54
N GLU A 155 12.34 9.61 1.25
CA GLU A 155 13.20 10.27 2.24
C GLU A 155 12.61 11.62 2.67
N ARG A 156 12.16 12.44 1.73
CA ARG A 156 11.50 13.73 1.99
C ARG A 156 10.18 13.61 2.74
N ALA A 157 9.46 12.51 2.55
CA ALA A 157 8.25 12.23 3.33
C ALA A 157 8.56 11.82 4.78
N ARG A 158 9.80 11.43 5.09
CA ARG A 158 10.27 11.06 6.43
C ARG A 158 10.97 12.23 7.16
N ALA A 159 11.67 13.08 6.43
CA ALA A 159 12.28 14.29 6.96
C ALA A 159 11.18 15.26 7.41
N ARG A 160 11.16 15.61 8.71
CA ARG A 160 10.16 16.52 9.29
C ARG A 160 10.23 17.89 8.63
#